data_AF-A0A7C7AL16-F1
#
_entry.id   AF-A0A7C7AL16-F1
#
_cell.length_a   1.000
_cell.length_b   1.000
_cell.length_c   1.000
_cell.angle_alpha   90.00
_cell.angle_beta   90.00
_cell.angle_gamma   90.00
#
_symmetry.space_group_name_H-M   'P 1'
#
loop_
_entity.id
_entity.type
_entity.pdbx_description
1 polymer ?
#
loop_
_entity_poly.entity_id
_entity_poly.type
_entity_poly.pdbx_seq_one_letter_code
_entity_poly.pdbx_strand_id
1 'polypeptide(L)'
;MNKIFRKRINIRRREQFNRKLALQVIFSILLVSAVIATKNMNSDLSRKIINAADEKMNASIKILEIRDTITEVAASARNKLPFISKKTQSVPVVGTVYRKYGINKTGEESFYNHGIDIKSETQSVKSITEGKVISIGNNENLSGYIVVQNHDKTFIYGKIKEPFVKEGDTISQGDIIGALDEENMILHIEVWEDGASINPLEFLDLKN
;
A
#
# COMPACT_ATOMS: atom_id res chain seq x y z
N MET A 1 -53.24 62.76 4.75
CA MET A 1 -51.81 62.41 4.56
C MET A 1 -51.15 63.42 3.62
N ASN A 2 -50.14 64.14 4.11
CA ASN A 2 -49.69 65.45 3.60
C ASN A 2 -48.92 65.37 2.25
N LYS A 3 -49.18 66.28 1.28
CA LYS A 3 -48.56 66.28 -0.08
C LYS A 3 -47.02 66.30 -0.06
N ILE A 4 -46.43 66.92 0.96
CA ILE A 4 -44.98 67.04 1.16
C ILE A 4 -44.32 65.66 1.41
N PHE A 5 -45.02 64.76 2.10
CA PHE A 5 -44.48 63.44 2.46
C PHE A 5 -44.40 62.51 1.23
N ARG A 6 -45.39 62.58 0.32
CA ARG A 6 -45.37 61.85 -0.96
C ARG A 6 -44.20 62.26 -1.86
N LYS A 7 -43.85 63.56 -1.89
CA LYS A 7 -42.73 64.07 -2.68
C LYS A 7 -41.37 63.55 -2.16
N ARG A 8 -41.16 63.55 -0.83
CA ARG A 8 -39.94 62.99 -0.21
C ARG A 8 -39.75 61.50 -0.48
N ILE A 9 -40.81 60.70 -0.43
CA ILE A 9 -40.74 59.25 -0.69
C ILE A 9 -40.37 58.97 -2.16
N ASN A 10 -40.94 59.72 -3.11
CA ASN A 10 -40.64 59.53 -4.53
C ASN A 10 -39.20 59.93 -4.90
N ILE A 11 -38.64 60.96 -4.24
CA ILE A 11 -37.24 61.38 -4.42
C ILE A 11 -36.28 60.28 -3.93
N ARG A 12 -36.51 59.71 -2.74
CA ARG A 12 -35.69 58.61 -2.20
C ARG A 12 -35.71 57.36 -3.07
N ARG A 13 -36.87 56.98 -3.65
CA ARG A 13 -36.96 55.82 -4.56
C ARG A 13 -36.20 56.05 -5.87
N ARG A 14 -36.26 57.27 -6.44
CA ARG A 14 -35.50 57.62 -7.65
C ARG A 14 -34.00 57.61 -7.40
N GLU A 15 -33.54 58.08 -6.24
CA GLU A 15 -32.11 58.02 -5.87
C GLU A 15 -31.61 56.58 -5.75
N GLN A 16 -32.40 55.68 -5.14
CA GLN A 16 -32.07 54.25 -5.06
C GLN A 16 -32.03 53.56 -6.43
N PHE A 17 -32.95 53.91 -7.33
CA PHE A 17 -32.97 53.40 -8.71
C PHE A 17 -31.74 53.86 -9.49
N ASN A 18 -31.36 55.13 -9.38
CA ASN A 18 -30.19 55.69 -10.05
C ASN A 18 -28.87 55.10 -9.53
N ARG A 19 -28.76 54.80 -8.22
CA ARG A 19 -27.60 54.10 -7.66
C ARG A 19 -27.46 52.67 -8.20
N LYS A 20 -28.57 51.94 -8.35
CA LYS A 20 -28.55 50.59 -8.96
C LYS A 20 -28.09 50.63 -10.41
N LEU A 21 -28.59 51.59 -11.19
CA LEU A 21 -28.14 51.80 -12.58
C LEU A 21 -26.66 52.15 -12.64
N ALA A 22 -26.16 53.03 -11.76
CA ALA A 22 -24.75 53.40 -11.71
C ALA A 22 -23.85 52.19 -11.38
N LEU A 23 -24.24 51.34 -10.41
CA LEU A 23 -23.52 50.11 -10.09
C LEU A 23 -23.48 49.13 -11.27
N GLN A 24 -24.59 48.99 -11.99
CA GLN A 24 -24.65 48.12 -13.17
C GLN A 24 -23.71 48.62 -14.28
N VAL A 25 -23.61 49.94 -14.48
CA VAL A 25 -22.68 50.56 -15.44
C VAL A 25 -21.22 50.36 -15.03
N ILE A 26 -20.90 50.50 -13.73
CA ILE A 26 -19.54 50.25 -13.22
C ILE A 26 -19.14 48.78 -13.43
N PHE A 27 -20.07 47.86 -13.16
CA PHE A 27 -19.84 46.43 -13.35
C PHE A 27 -19.58 46.08 -14.82
N SER A 28 -20.34 46.66 -15.75
CA SER A 28 -20.10 46.43 -17.18
C SER A 28 -18.78 47.04 -17.67
N ILE A 29 -18.37 48.20 -17.15
CA ILE A 29 -17.05 48.77 -17.44
C ILE A 29 -15.93 47.85 -16.93
N LEU A 30 -16.06 47.29 -15.71
CA LEU A 30 -15.11 46.33 -15.16
C LEU A 30 -15.02 45.03 -15.97
N LEU A 31 -16.16 44.52 -16.44
CA LEU A 31 -16.17 43.33 -17.30
C LEU A 31 -15.47 43.59 -18.63
N VAL A 32 -15.74 44.73 -19.26
CA VAL A 32 -15.12 45.12 -20.52
C VAL A 32 -13.61 45.33 -20.35
N SER A 33 -13.17 45.98 -19.27
CA SER A 33 -11.74 46.15 -18.99
C SER A 33 -11.03 44.81 -18.73
N ALA A 34 -11.67 43.88 -18.02
CA ALA A 34 -11.16 42.53 -17.82
C ALA A 34 -11.02 41.77 -19.15
N VAL A 35 -12.02 41.86 -20.04
CA VAL A 35 -11.98 41.23 -21.37
C VAL A 35 -10.86 41.82 -22.22
N ILE A 36 -10.68 43.15 -22.23
CA ILE A 36 -9.59 43.80 -22.95
C ILE A 36 -8.23 43.36 -22.38
N ALA A 37 -8.11 43.25 -21.06
CA ALA A 37 -6.90 42.75 -20.41
C ALA A 37 -6.59 41.31 -20.84
N THR A 38 -7.58 40.41 -20.88
CA THR A 38 -7.37 39.03 -21.37
C THR A 38 -6.96 38.95 -22.84
N LYS A 39 -7.42 39.91 -23.68
CA LYS A 39 -6.99 40.00 -25.08
C LYS A 39 -5.58 40.58 -25.24
N ASN A 40 -5.05 41.28 -24.23
CA ASN A 40 -3.74 41.92 -24.25
C ASN A 40 -2.67 41.16 -23.44
N MET A 41 -3.02 40.03 -22.82
CA MET A 41 -2.06 39.16 -22.15
C MET A 41 -1.26 38.39 -23.21
N ASN A 42 0.02 38.74 -23.34
CA ASN A 42 0.98 38.15 -24.27
C ASN A 42 0.86 36.63 -24.36
N SER A 43 0.77 36.14 -25.60
CA SER A 43 0.74 34.73 -25.98
C SER A 43 1.93 33.90 -25.46
N ASP A 44 2.97 34.54 -24.93
CA ASP A 44 4.20 33.88 -24.50
C ASP A 44 4.06 33.11 -23.19
N LEU A 45 3.24 33.60 -22.26
CA LEU A 45 2.99 32.89 -21.00
C LEU A 45 2.12 31.66 -21.24
N SER A 46 1.07 31.80 -22.06
CA SER A 46 0.22 30.69 -22.49
C SER A 46 1.02 29.63 -23.24
N ARG A 47 1.91 30.03 -24.16
CA ARG A 47 2.79 29.10 -24.89
C ARG A 47 3.74 28.34 -23.95
N LYS A 48 4.34 29.00 -22.95
CA LYS A 48 5.21 28.30 -21.98
C LYS A 48 4.45 27.27 -21.13
N ILE A 49 3.22 27.60 -20.72
CA ILE A 49 2.38 26.68 -19.94
C ILE A 49 1.92 25.50 -20.80
N ILE A 50 1.51 25.75 -22.04
CA ILE A 50 1.10 24.72 -23.00
C ILE A 50 2.28 23.80 -23.32
N ASN A 51 3.46 24.36 -23.63
CA ASN A 51 4.64 23.56 -23.95
C ASN A 51 5.11 22.69 -22.76
N ALA A 52 5.04 23.21 -21.53
CA ALA A 52 5.38 22.45 -20.33
C ALA A 52 4.33 21.35 -20.00
N ALA A 53 3.06 21.58 -20.34
CA ALA A 53 2.01 20.57 -20.22
C ALA A 53 2.17 19.48 -21.28
N ASP A 54 2.47 19.85 -22.53
CA ASP A 54 2.72 18.91 -23.63
C ASP A 54 3.97 18.05 -23.38
N GLU A 55 5.04 18.62 -22.82
CA GLU A 55 6.24 17.85 -22.48
C GLU A 55 5.97 16.81 -21.38
N LYS A 56 5.23 17.18 -20.33
CA LYS A 56 4.84 16.25 -19.26
C LYS A 56 3.81 15.22 -19.71
N MET A 57 2.91 15.58 -20.61
CA MET A 57 1.93 14.68 -21.21
C MET A 57 2.62 13.69 -22.17
N ASN A 58 3.52 14.15 -23.03
CA ASN A 58 4.29 13.28 -23.92
C ASN A 58 5.23 12.32 -23.16
N ALA A 59 5.83 12.79 -22.07
CA ALA A 59 6.66 11.95 -21.20
C ALA A 59 5.84 10.83 -20.51
N SER A 60 4.60 11.12 -20.09
CA SER A 60 3.73 10.13 -19.46
C SER A 60 3.13 9.14 -20.46
N ILE A 61 2.75 9.58 -21.67
CA ILE A 61 2.29 8.70 -22.75
C ILE A 61 3.40 7.72 -23.18
N LYS A 62 4.63 8.21 -23.34
CA LYS A 62 5.78 7.35 -23.69
C LYS A 62 6.10 6.33 -22.59
N ILE A 63 5.92 6.69 -21.31
CA ILE A 63 6.09 5.75 -20.20
C ILE A 63 4.97 4.72 -20.14
N LEU A 64 3.72 5.08 -20.44
CA LEU A 64 2.60 4.14 -20.48
C LEU A 64 2.77 3.10 -21.59
N GLU A 65 3.19 3.53 -22.79
CA GLU A 65 3.46 2.64 -23.92
C GLU A 65 4.64 1.68 -23.66
N ILE A 66 5.69 2.16 -22.97
CA ILE A 66 6.82 1.33 -22.52
C ILE A 66 6.36 0.32 -21.47
N ARG A 67 5.45 0.70 -20.55
CA ARG A 67 4.92 -0.23 -19.53
C ARG A 67 4.08 -1.33 -20.17
N ASP A 68 3.24 -1.00 -21.14
CA ASP A 68 2.42 -2.01 -21.83
C ASP A 68 3.30 -2.97 -22.63
N THR A 69 4.32 -2.44 -23.32
CA THR A 69 5.31 -3.26 -24.03
C THR A 69 6.15 -4.13 -23.08
N ILE A 70 6.59 -3.61 -21.92
CA ILE A 70 7.30 -4.39 -20.90
C ILE A 70 6.37 -5.46 -20.30
N THR A 71 5.10 -5.15 -20.08
CA THR A 71 4.11 -6.08 -19.53
C THR A 71 3.82 -7.20 -20.52
N GLU A 72 3.75 -6.90 -21.81
CA GLU A 72 3.54 -7.88 -22.88
C GLU A 72 4.79 -8.75 -23.13
N VAL A 73 5.99 -8.16 -23.09
CA VAL A 73 7.26 -8.90 -23.16
C VAL A 73 7.45 -9.77 -21.92
N ALA A 74 7.11 -9.28 -20.72
CA ALA A 74 7.14 -10.07 -19.49
C ALA A 74 6.10 -11.20 -19.52
N ALA A 75 4.89 -10.95 -20.02
CA ALA A 75 3.86 -11.98 -20.20
C ALA A 75 4.28 -13.05 -21.22
N SER A 76 4.89 -12.62 -22.33
CA SER A 76 5.42 -13.51 -23.37
C SER A 76 6.64 -14.32 -22.90
N ALA A 77 7.49 -13.73 -22.04
CA ALA A 77 8.59 -14.43 -21.39
C ALA A 77 8.09 -15.43 -20.34
N ARG A 78 7.05 -15.09 -19.56
CA ARG A 78 6.39 -16.00 -18.61
C ARG A 78 5.81 -17.24 -19.30
N ASN A 79 5.22 -17.07 -20.48
CA ASN A 79 4.63 -18.18 -21.23
C ASN A 79 5.64 -19.03 -22.02
N LYS A 80 6.89 -18.55 -22.18
CA LYS A 80 7.99 -19.27 -22.84
C LYS A 80 9.05 -19.83 -21.88
N LEU A 81 8.89 -19.63 -20.58
CA LEU A 81 9.70 -20.28 -19.55
C LEU A 81 8.97 -21.56 -19.10
N PRO A 82 9.41 -22.76 -19.50
CA PRO A 82 8.83 -24.02 -19.03
C PRO A 82 9.24 -24.36 -17.58
N PHE A 83 9.47 -23.34 -16.74
CA PHE A 83 10.07 -23.46 -15.41
C PHE A 83 9.29 -22.77 -14.29
N ILE A 84 7.99 -22.54 -14.43
CA ILE A 84 7.14 -22.12 -13.30
C ILE A 84 5.82 -22.90 -13.35
N SER A 85 5.91 -24.21 -13.19
CA SER A 85 4.78 -25.06 -12.84
C SER A 85 5.22 -26.23 -11.96
N LYS A 86 6.22 -25.99 -11.11
CA LYS A 86 6.37 -26.73 -9.87
C LYS A 86 6.02 -25.72 -8.79
N LYS A 87 4.98 -26.00 -8.00
CA LYS A 87 4.68 -25.30 -6.75
C LYS A 87 5.92 -25.47 -5.86
N THR A 88 6.94 -24.63 -6.04
CA THR A 88 8.15 -24.66 -5.22
C THR A 88 7.76 -24.07 -3.89
N GLN A 89 7.45 -24.97 -2.99
CA GLN A 89 7.08 -24.69 -1.63
C GLN A 89 8.23 -23.92 -0.98
N SER A 90 7.98 -22.66 -0.61
CA SER A 90 9.01 -21.76 -0.11
C SER A 90 9.45 -22.17 1.29
N VAL A 91 10.76 -22.23 1.49
CA VAL A 91 11.36 -22.44 2.80
C VAL A 91 11.55 -21.08 3.49
N PRO A 92 11.10 -20.91 4.76
CA PRO A 92 11.16 -19.61 5.42
C PRO A 92 12.59 -19.19 5.73
N VAL A 93 13.46 -20.14 6.06
CA VAL A 93 14.88 -19.96 6.34
C VAL A 93 15.67 -21.19 5.93
N VAL A 94 16.90 -21.03 5.45
CA VAL A 94 17.78 -22.19 5.22
C VAL A 94 18.25 -22.71 6.59
N GLY A 95 18.02 -23.98 6.89
CA GLY A 95 18.39 -24.54 8.18
C GLY A 95 17.81 -25.92 8.44
N THR A 96 17.90 -26.37 9.70
CA THR A 96 17.46 -27.70 10.14
C THR A 96 16.35 -27.61 11.17
N VAL A 97 15.36 -28.50 11.11
CA VAL A 97 14.31 -28.57 12.12
C VAL A 97 14.92 -28.95 13.47
N TYR A 98 14.83 -28.05 14.44
CA TYR A 98 15.33 -28.19 15.80
C TYR A 98 14.27 -28.79 16.74
N ARG A 99 13.02 -28.32 16.66
CA ARG A 99 11.87 -28.90 17.37
C ARG A 99 10.71 -29.13 16.41
N LYS A 100 10.04 -30.26 16.57
CA LYS A 100 8.97 -30.70 15.67
C LYS A 100 7.61 -30.24 16.19
N TYR A 101 6.61 -30.33 15.33
CA TYR A 101 5.21 -30.16 15.71
C TYR A 101 4.76 -31.31 16.62
N GLY A 102 3.94 -30.98 17.62
CA GLY A 102 3.43 -31.93 18.60
C GLY A 102 4.30 -32.06 19.85
N ILE A 103 4.28 -33.24 20.48
CA ILE A 103 4.92 -33.46 21.78
C ILE A 103 6.45 -33.51 21.62
N ASN A 104 7.14 -32.59 22.30
CA ASN A 104 8.59 -32.56 22.42
C ASN A 104 9.00 -32.82 23.88
N LYS A 105 10.22 -33.33 24.07
CA LYS A 105 10.80 -33.60 25.40
C LYS A 105 12.06 -32.77 25.60
N THR A 106 12.23 -32.20 26.79
CA THR A 106 13.45 -31.51 27.20
C THR A 106 13.78 -31.98 28.62
N GLY A 107 14.78 -32.86 28.73
CA GLY A 107 15.03 -33.58 29.98
C GLY A 107 13.86 -34.48 30.35
N GLU A 108 13.33 -34.30 31.56
CA GLU A 108 12.16 -35.04 32.07
C GLU A 108 10.82 -34.38 31.72
N GLU A 109 10.84 -33.13 31.27
CA GLU A 109 9.63 -32.38 30.93
C GLU A 109 9.20 -32.62 29.48
N SER A 110 7.88 -32.69 29.28
CA SER A 110 7.27 -32.72 27.95
C SER A 110 6.38 -31.51 27.73
N PHE A 111 6.45 -30.92 26.55
CA PHE A 111 5.58 -29.83 26.13
C PHE A 111 5.04 -30.07 24.73
N TYR A 112 3.91 -29.45 24.41
CA TYR A 112 3.32 -29.49 23.07
C TYR A 112 3.76 -28.25 22.28
N ASN A 113 4.31 -28.45 21.09
CA ASN A 113 4.69 -27.40 20.16
C ASN A 113 3.62 -27.29 19.06
N HIS A 114 2.96 -26.14 18.98
CA HIS A 114 1.94 -25.84 17.96
C HIS A 114 2.54 -25.58 16.56
N GLY A 115 3.85 -25.47 16.47
CA GLY A 115 4.56 -25.22 15.22
C GLY A 115 5.80 -26.08 15.07
N ILE A 116 6.81 -25.55 14.38
CA ILE A 116 8.16 -26.09 14.35
C ILE A 116 9.16 -24.99 14.72
N ASP A 117 10.28 -25.38 15.33
CA ASP A 117 11.44 -24.51 15.47
C ASP A 117 12.49 -24.93 14.44
N ILE A 118 12.99 -23.99 13.65
CA ILE A 118 14.05 -24.21 12.65
C ILE A 118 15.30 -23.48 13.13
N LYS A 119 16.39 -24.22 13.33
CA LYS A 119 17.71 -23.64 13.55
C LYS A 119 18.24 -23.17 12.20
N SER A 120 18.29 -21.86 12.03
CA SER A 120 18.59 -21.17 10.79
C SER A 120 20.09 -20.97 10.60
N GLU A 121 20.52 -21.03 9.33
CA GLU A 121 21.84 -20.61 8.85
C GLU A 121 21.82 -19.16 8.34
N THR A 122 20.63 -18.58 8.13
CA THR A 122 20.43 -17.23 7.58
C THR A 122 19.56 -16.37 8.48
N GLN A 123 19.85 -15.07 8.61
CA GLN A 123 19.01 -14.18 9.41
C GLN A 123 17.67 -13.88 8.73
N SER A 124 17.68 -13.72 7.40
CA SER A 124 16.49 -13.31 6.64
C SER A 124 15.40 -14.36 6.68
N VAL A 125 14.21 -13.96 7.13
CA VAL A 125 13.00 -14.78 7.17
C VAL A 125 12.13 -14.46 5.97
N LYS A 126 11.76 -15.50 5.21
CA LYS A 126 10.87 -15.42 4.06
C LYS A 126 9.47 -15.88 4.41
N SER A 127 8.48 -15.29 3.76
CA SER A 127 7.11 -15.78 3.82
C SER A 127 6.99 -17.12 3.10
N ILE A 128 6.22 -18.04 3.68
CA ILE A 128 5.93 -19.36 3.12
C ILE A 128 4.62 -19.37 2.33
N THR A 129 3.86 -18.28 2.42
CA THR A 129 2.58 -18.07 1.75
C THR A 129 2.50 -16.65 1.21
N GLU A 130 1.65 -16.44 0.22
CA GLU A 130 1.11 -15.09 -0.03
C GLU A 130 0.07 -14.74 1.04
N GLY A 131 -0.28 -13.48 1.22
CA GLY A 131 -1.35 -13.10 2.14
C GLY A 131 -1.25 -11.67 2.64
N LYS A 132 -2.07 -11.36 3.65
CA LYS A 132 -2.10 -10.05 4.30
C LYS A 132 -1.48 -10.15 5.69
N VAL A 133 -0.57 -9.23 6.02
CA VAL A 133 -0.05 -9.09 7.38
C VAL A 133 -1.16 -8.51 8.26
N ILE A 134 -1.63 -9.29 9.24
CA ILE A 134 -2.75 -8.90 10.11
C ILE A 134 -2.32 -8.47 11.51
N SER A 135 -1.11 -8.85 11.93
CA SER A 135 -0.58 -8.42 13.22
C SER A 135 0.95 -8.49 13.26
N ILE A 136 1.57 -7.53 13.93
CA ILE A 136 2.99 -7.56 14.30
C ILE A 136 3.10 -7.14 15.77
N GLY A 137 3.89 -7.86 16.56
CA GLY A 137 4.04 -7.52 17.97
C GLY A 137 5.12 -8.30 18.67
N ASN A 138 5.09 -8.29 20.00
CA ASN A 138 6.01 -9.01 20.86
C ASN A 138 5.27 -9.58 22.08
N ASN A 139 5.52 -10.84 22.45
CA ASN A 139 5.00 -11.44 23.67
C ASN A 139 5.98 -12.46 24.27
N GLU A 140 5.70 -12.98 25.46
CA GLU A 140 6.62 -13.88 26.18
C GLU A 140 6.81 -15.24 25.48
N ASN A 141 5.79 -15.74 24.76
CA ASN A 141 5.84 -17.07 24.14
C ASN A 141 6.54 -17.06 22.78
N LEU A 142 6.29 -16.03 21.97
CA LEU A 142 6.77 -15.91 20.59
C LEU A 142 7.96 -14.96 20.46
N SER A 143 8.32 -14.20 21.49
CA SER A 143 9.13 -12.98 21.34
C SER A 143 8.50 -12.09 20.28
N GLY A 144 9.29 -11.49 19.37
CA GLY A 144 8.75 -10.74 18.24
C GLY A 144 8.07 -11.66 17.22
N TYR A 145 6.93 -11.23 16.69
CA TYR A 145 6.14 -12.03 15.78
C TYR A 145 5.51 -11.24 14.63
N ILE A 146 5.25 -11.95 13.53
CA ILE A 146 4.49 -11.49 12.36
C ILE A 146 3.39 -12.51 12.08
N VAL A 147 2.15 -12.04 11.90
CA VAL A 147 1.00 -12.88 11.58
C VAL A 147 0.49 -12.56 10.17
N VAL A 148 0.39 -13.58 9.33
CA VAL A 148 -0.06 -13.48 7.94
C VAL A 148 -1.32 -14.31 7.76
N GLN A 149 -2.38 -13.68 7.25
CA GLN A 149 -3.62 -14.36 6.86
C GLN A 149 -3.61 -14.70 5.37
N ASN A 150 -3.87 -15.97 5.06
CA ASN A 150 -4.14 -16.43 3.70
C ASN A 150 -5.42 -17.27 3.72
N HIS A 151 -6.51 -16.75 3.13
CA HIS A 151 -7.82 -17.39 3.15
C HIS A 151 -8.25 -17.80 4.57
N ASP A 152 -8.44 -19.10 4.81
CA ASP A 152 -8.84 -19.76 6.05
C ASP A 152 -7.65 -20.06 7.00
N LYS A 153 -6.41 -19.84 6.55
CA LYS A 153 -5.19 -20.17 7.28
C LYS A 153 -4.49 -18.94 7.84
N THR A 154 -4.01 -19.07 9.06
CA THR A 154 -3.18 -18.08 9.73
C THR A 154 -1.78 -18.63 9.92
N PHE A 155 -0.78 -17.89 9.45
CA PHE A 155 0.64 -18.22 9.54
C PHE A 155 1.29 -17.28 10.56
N ILE A 156 1.96 -17.86 11.56
CA ILE A 156 2.62 -17.10 12.62
C ILE A 156 4.12 -17.35 12.52
N TYR A 157 4.89 -16.28 12.36
CA TYR A 157 6.35 -16.29 12.39
C TYR A 157 6.78 -15.68 13.72
N GLY A 158 7.39 -16.46 14.60
CA GLY A 158 7.89 -16.04 15.91
C GLY A 158 9.41 -15.98 15.96
N LYS A 159 9.94 -15.44 17.06
CA LYS A 159 11.36 -15.16 17.31
C LYS A 159 11.96 -14.18 16.29
N ILE A 160 11.12 -13.33 15.73
CA ILE A 160 11.52 -12.26 14.82
C ILE A 160 12.17 -11.14 15.64
N LYS A 161 13.39 -10.76 15.28
CA LYS A 161 14.11 -9.64 15.89
C LYS A 161 13.69 -8.32 15.27
N GLU A 162 13.61 -8.27 13.94
CA GLU A 162 13.28 -7.08 13.19
C GLU A 162 12.26 -7.40 12.09
N PRO A 163 11.04 -6.82 12.10
CA PRO A 163 10.09 -6.94 11.02
C PRO A 163 10.42 -5.97 9.87
N PHE A 164 10.31 -6.44 8.62
CA PHE A 164 10.49 -5.62 7.41
C PHE A 164 9.17 -5.28 6.71
N VAL A 165 8.05 -5.66 7.33
CA VAL A 165 6.68 -5.41 6.88
C VAL A 165 5.90 -4.71 7.98
N LYS A 166 4.72 -4.19 7.65
CA LYS A 166 3.77 -3.58 8.60
C LYS A 166 2.39 -4.23 8.48
N GLU A 167 1.59 -4.06 9.53
CA GLU A 167 0.18 -4.45 9.48
C GLU A 167 -0.54 -3.81 8.29
N GLY A 168 -1.32 -4.62 7.58
CA GLY A 168 -2.03 -4.20 6.37
C GLY A 168 -1.30 -4.50 5.06
N ASP A 169 0.01 -4.78 5.09
CA ASP A 169 0.78 -5.11 3.89
C ASP A 169 0.28 -6.40 3.24
N THR A 170 0.31 -6.45 1.91
CA THR A 170 0.12 -7.67 1.13
C THR A 170 1.47 -8.18 0.68
N ILE A 171 1.76 -9.45 0.95
CA ILE A 171 3.03 -10.10 0.67
C ILE A 171 2.82 -11.32 -0.23
N SER A 172 3.84 -11.67 -0.99
CA SER A 172 3.92 -12.88 -1.81
C SER A 172 4.71 -13.97 -1.10
N GLN A 173 4.49 -15.22 -1.51
CA GLN A 173 5.34 -16.33 -1.09
C GLN A 173 6.80 -16.06 -1.51
N GLY A 174 7.74 -16.19 -0.56
CA GLY A 174 9.17 -15.95 -0.76
C GLY A 174 9.65 -14.54 -0.43
N ASP A 175 8.74 -13.58 -0.21
CA ASP A 175 9.11 -12.23 0.21
C ASP A 175 9.82 -12.26 1.56
N ILE A 176 10.85 -11.41 1.73
CA ILE A 176 11.54 -11.27 3.01
C ILE A 176 10.68 -10.40 3.91
N ILE A 177 10.24 -10.96 5.04
CA ILE A 177 9.30 -10.31 5.98
C ILE A 177 9.97 -9.84 7.27
N GLY A 178 11.20 -10.29 7.56
CA GLY A 178 11.95 -9.88 8.73
C GLY A 178 13.29 -10.57 8.87
N ALA A 179 13.92 -10.39 10.02
CA ALA A 179 15.19 -10.99 10.40
C ALA A 179 15.14 -11.62 11.80
N LEU A 180 15.87 -12.72 11.98
CA LEU A 180 16.16 -13.34 13.28
C LEU A 180 17.28 -12.58 14.02
N ASP A 181 17.44 -12.91 15.30
CA ASP A 181 18.57 -12.42 16.09
C ASP A 181 19.85 -13.21 15.75
N GLU A 182 20.98 -12.51 15.57
CA GLU A 182 22.29 -13.14 15.28
C GLU A 182 22.73 -14.09 16.38
N GLU A 183 22.40 -13.79 17.64
CA GLU A 183 22.75 -14.62 18.79
C GLU A 183 21.82 -15.83 18.93
N ASN A 184 20.60 -15.74 18.38
CA ASN A 184 19.57 -16.76 18.49
C ASN A 184 18.87 -17.00 17.15
N MET A 185 19.56 -17.75 16.29
CA MET A 185 19.14 -18.11 14.94
C MET A 185 18.09 -19.22 14.93
N ILE A 186 17.00 -19.05 15.68
CA ILE A 186 15.87 -19.99 15.72
C ILE A 186 14.63 -19.26 15.22
N LEU A 187 14.07 -19.71 14.10
CA LEU A 187 12.74 -19.32 13.67
C LEU A 187 11.71 -20.24 14.35
N HIS A 188 10.65 -19.65 14.88
CA HIS A 188 9.43 -20.39 15.22
C HIS A 188 8.37 -20.15 14.14
N ILE A 189 7.70 -21.20 13.67
CA ILE A 189 6.61 -21.06 12.70
C ILE A 189 5.43 -21.95 13.05
N GLU A 190 4.23 -21.37 13.06
CA GLU A 190 2.96 -22.07 13.27
C GLU A 190 2.02 -21.84 12.08
N VAL A 191 1.14 -22.82 11.84
CA VAL A 191 0.05 -22.72 10.88
C VAL A 191 -1.24 -23.13 11.58
N TRP A 192 -2.27 -22.32 11.44
CA TRP A 192 -3.57 -22.52 12.07
C TRP A 192 -4.68 -22.51 11.02
N GLU A 193 -5.63 -23.43 11.16
CA GLU A 193 -6.84 -23.55 10.34
C GLU A 193 -8.00 -23.94 11.26
N ASP A 194 -9.14 -23.25 11.15
CA ASP A 194 -10.35 -23.54 11.93
C ASP A 194 -10.14 -23.68 13.46
N GLY A 195 -9.19 -22.93 14.01
CA GLY A 195 -8.88 -22.92 15.45
C GLY A 195 -7.96 -24.05 15.93
N ALA A 196 -7.45 -24.89 15.03
CA ALA A 196 -6.46 -25.92 15.33
C ALA A 196 -5.12 -25.61 14.66
N SER A 197 -4.02 -25.81 15.39
CA SER A 197 -2.68 -25.78 14.81
C SER A 197 -2.45 -27.04 13.98
N ILE A 198 -1.94 -26.89 12.76
CA ILE A 198 -1.58 -27.99 11.85
C ILE A 198 -0.06 -28.02 11.63
N ASN A 199 0.48 -29.17 11.22
CA ASN A 199 1.93 -29.33 11.09
C ASN A 199 2.49 -28.44 9.95
N PRO A 200 3.34 -27.43 10.26
CA PRO A 200 3.88 -26.53 9.24
C PRO A 200 4.73 -27.23 8.17
N LEU A 201 5.27 -28.43 8.45
CA LEU A 201 6.06 -29.18 7.46
C LEU A 201 5.24 -29.61 6.23
N GLU A 202 3.91 -29.69 6.33
CA GLU A 202 3.03 -29.90 5.17
C GLU A 202 3.10 -28.73 4.17
N PHE A 203 3.59 -27.57 4.63
CA PHE A 203 3.72 -26.33 3.88
C PHE A 203 5.15 -26.02 3.45
N LEU A 204 6.13 -26.90 3.70
CA LEU A 204 7.56 -26.65 3.48
C LEU A 204 8.25 -27.77 2.68
N ASP A 205 9.16 -27.40 1.76
CA ASP A 205 10.08 -28.34 1.10
C ASP A 205 11.48 -28.19 1.69
N LEU A 206 11.66 -28.71 2.91
CA LEU A 206 12.99 -28.80 3.53
C LEU A 206 13.72 -29.99 2.90
N LYS A 207 14.85 -29.73 2.23
CA LYS A 207 15.71 -30.82 1.72
C LYS A 207 16.22 -31.64 2.91
N ASN A 208 15.92 -32.93 2.88
CA ASN A 208 16.49 -33.94 3.78
C ASN A 208 18.00 -34.06 3.60
#